data_AF-A0A536S3F9-F1
#
_entry.id   AF-A0A536S3F9-F1
#
_cell.length_a   1.000
_cell.length_b   1.000
_cell.length_c   1.000
_cell.angle_alpha   90.00
_cell.angle_beta   90.00
_cell.angle_gamma   90.00
#
_symmetry.space_group_name_H-M   'P 1'
#
loop_
_entity.id
_entity.type
_entity.pdbx_description
1 polymer ?
#
loop_
_entity_poly.entity_id
_entity_poly.type
_entity_poly.pdbx_seq_one_letter_code
_entity_poly.pdbx_strand_id
1 'polypeptide(L)'
;LAFALRVVVETAAALPLASVAVPDGPVAGLGYAAVTGTVLCLGPRALAAAGAKGRELRSRVRLPAVRVPAFSARHAAFAIAATLALAAGVVAVLANPAAPIRVRALDVGQGDAFLVEIGPKVMLIDGGPDPARLLAELGASLPPWRRRIDVVALTHAHADHADGLIGVLERYEVGLTLEPAGLNPGPVATAWAERIARAHAERRVVSVGARVRVGDATVTILAPDGDPRVDVPSLVLRLERGSFSMLFMGDATEQAQADLLLRSGSLPTRVYVPPHHGAATPYASALVQAVHPSAAVISVGAQNRYGHPTPETLAALGRVTTYRTDRDGTVELDLDGTSLVVRTHANGLPPPRGGFLPHAPPAG
;
A
#
# COMPACT_ATOMS: atom_id res chain seq x y z
N LEU A 1 -11.22 -51.76 -15.97
CA LEU A 1 -11.10 -50.37 -15.49
C LEU A 1 -10.05 -50.23 -14.37
N ALA A 2 -10.15 -50.98 -13.27
CA ALA A 2 -9.23 -50.90 -12.13
C ALA A 2 -7.75 -51.17 -12.49
N PHE A 3 -7.47 -52.12 -13.38
CA PHE A 3 -6.10 -52.39 -13.86
C PHE A 3 -5.51 -51.22 -14.65
N ALA A 4 -6.29 -50.63 -15.56
CA ALA A 4 -5.85 -49.47 -16.33
C ALA A 4 -5.62 -48.24 -15.44
N LEU A 5 -6.50 -48.01 -14.46
CA LEU A 5 -6.37 -46.91 -13.50
C LEU A 5 -5.11 -47.08 -12.63
N ARG A 6 -4.85 -48.31 -12.17
CA ARG A 6 -3.65 -48.66 -11.40
C ARG A 6 -2.38 -48.41 -12.20
N VAL A 7 -2.33 -48.84 -13.47
CA VAL A 7 -1.19 -48.60 -14.35
C VAL A 7 -0.97 -47.10 -14.56
N VAL A 8 -2.02 -46.30 -14.76
CA VAL A 8 -1.90 -44.84 -14.91
C VAL A 8 -1.35 -44.20 -13.63
N VAL A 9 -1.85 -44.59 -12.46
CA VAL A 9 -1.41 -44.05 -11.16
C VAL A 9 0.04 -44.45 -10.86
N GLU A 10 0.41 -45.72 -11.03
CA GLU A 10 1.77 -46.20 -10.80
C GLU A 10 2.77 -45.56 -11.79
N THR A 11 2.36 -45.34 -13.04
CA THR A 11 3.19 -44.67 -14.06
C THR A 11 3.36 -43.19 -13.75
N ALA A 12 2.30 -42.49 -13.33
CA ALA A 12 2.36 -41.08 -12.97
C ALA A 12 3.17 -40.83 -11.68
N ALA A 13 3.03 -41.71 -10.68
CA ALA A 13 3.77 -41.63 -9.43
C ALA A 13 5.28 -41.93 -9.59
N ALA A 14 5.67 -42.64 -10.65
CA ALA A 14 7.06 -42.94 -10.97
C ALA A 14 7.79 -41.81 -11.72
N LEU A 15 7.10 -40.72 -12.09
CA LEU A 15 7.73 -39.59 -12.78
C LEU A 15 8.57 -38.74 -11.80
N PRO A 16 9.75 -38.25 -12.22
CA PRO A 16 10.47 -37.27 -11.44
C PRO A 16 9.58 -36.03 -11.25
N LEU A 17 9.59 -35.48 -10.03
CA LEU A 17 8.76 -34.35 -9.60
C LEU A 17 7.27 -34.66 -9.36
N ALA A 18 6.82 -35.92 -9.43
CA ALA A 18 5.41 -36.30 -9.20
C ALA A 18 4.85 -35.89 -7.82
N SER A 19 5.72 -35.62 -6.84
CA SER A 19 5.35 -35.14 -5.49
C SER A 19 5.34 -33.61 -5.35
N VAL A 20 5.69 -32.86 -6.41
CA VAL A 20 5.71 -31.40 -6.37
C VAL A 20 4.28 -30.88 -6.49
N ALA A 21 3.82 -30.18 -5.46
CA ALA A 21 2.56 -29.46 -5.51
C ALA A 21 2.67 -28.33 -6.56
N VAL A 22 1.84 -28.41 -7.59
CA VAL A 22 1.74 -27.38 -8.62
C VAL A 22 0.62 -26.42 -8.21
N PRO A 23 0.83 -25.10 -8.26
CA PRO A 23 -0.23 -24.13 -8.00
C PRO A 23 -1.46 -24.38 -8.87
N ASP A 24 -2.64 -24.10 -8.34
CA ASP A 24 -3.89 -24.25 -9.08
C ASP A 24 -3.93 -23.30 -10.29
N GLY A 25 -4.32 -23.84 -11.45
CA GLY A 25 -4.57 -23.07 -12.67
C GLY A 25 -3.94 -23.65 -13.94
N PRO A 26 -4.54 -23.38 -15.11
CA PRO A 26 -4.15 -24.01 -16.38
C PRO A 26 -2.71 -23.67 -16.80
N VAL A 27 -2.23 -22.47 -16.47
CA VAL A 27 -0.87 -22.01 -16.83
C VAL A 27 0.19 -22.76 -16.01
N ALA A 28 -0.04 -22.93 -14.70
CA ALA A 28 0.87 -23.66 -13.82
C ALA A 28 0.91 -25.16 -14.20
N GLY A 29 -0.24 -25.74 -14.53
CA GLY A 29 -0.33 -27.11 -15.06
C GLY A 29 0.42 -27.31 -16.37
N LEU A 30 0.29 -26.38 -17.33
CA LEU A 30 1.01 -26.42 -18.60
C LEU A 30 2.53 -26.27 -18.42
N GLY A 31 2.97 -25.37 -17.53
CA GLY A 31 4.38 -25.19 -17.19
C GLY A 31 4.99 -26.46 -16.58
N TYR A 32 4.30 -27.08 -15.62
CA TYR A 32 4.74 -28.33 -15.01
C TYR A 32 4.82 -29.50 -16.01
N ALA A 33 3.83 -29.63 -16.90
CA ALA A 33 3.82 -30.64 -17.95
C ALA A 33 4.98 -30.47 -18.94
N ALA A 34 5.28 -29.23 -19.33
CA ALA A 34 6.40 -28.91 -20.24
C ALA A 34 7.76 -29.24 -19.62
N VAL A 35 7.98 -28.89 -18.35
CA VAL A 35 9.23 -29.19 -17.62
C VAL A 35 9.41 -30.70 -17.46
N THR A 36 8.38 -31.39 -16.97
CA THR A 36 8.41 -32.85 -16.77
C THR A 36 8.63 -33.58 -18.09
N GLY A 37 7.94 -33.18 -19.16
CA GLY A 37 8.13 -33.72 -20.51
C GLY A 37 9.55 -33.51 -21.03
N THR A 38 10.15 -32.34 -20.81
CA THR A 38 11.52 -32.02 -21.22
C THR A 38 12.55 -32.89 -20.49
N VAL A 39 12.41 -33.05 -19.17
CA VAL A 39 13.30 -33.90 -18.35
C VAL A 39 13.23 -35.36 -18.81
N LEU A 40 12.03 -35.88 -19.08
CA LEU A 40 11.85 -37.25 -19.54
C LEU A 40 12.41 -37.48 -20.95
N CYS A 41 12.25 -36.51 -21.86
CA CYS A 41 12.66 -36.66 -23.26
C CYS A 41 14.17 -36.42 -23.48
N LEU A 42 14.77 -35.50 -22.72
CA LEU A 42 16.14 -35.02 -22.97
C LEU A 42 17.12 -35.37 -21.85
N GLY A 43 16.64 -35.57 -20.61
CA GLY A 43 17.47 -35.95 -19.46
C GLY A 43 18.33 -37.19 -19.69
N PRO A 44 17.81 -38.30 -20.24
CA PRO A 44 18.60 -39.49 -20.53
C PRO A 44 19.75 -39.26 -21.52
N ARG A 45 19.59 -38.34 -22.48
CA ARG A 45 20.62 -37.97 -23.46
C ARG A 45 21.65 -37.01 -22.86
N ALA A 46 21.22 -36.03 -22.07
CA ALA A 46 22.10 -35.12 -21.34
C ALA A 46 23.00 -35.87 -20.32
N LEU A 47 22.43 -36.83 -19.58
CA LEU A 47 23.18 -37.70 -18.66
C LEU A 47 24.17 -38.63 -19.40
N ALA A 48 23.84 -39.06 -20.61
CA ALA A 48 24.75 -39.84 -21.44
C ALA A 48 25.93 -39.00 -21.97
N ALA A 49 25.71 -37.71 -22.23
CA ALA A 49 26.73 -36.77 -22.68
C ALA A 49 27.67 -36.30 -21.54
N ALA A 50 27.24 -36.36 -20.28
CA ALA A 50 27.99 -35.91 -19.10
C ALA A 50 29.12 -36.86 -18.62
N GLY A 51 29.57 -37.80 -19.47
CA GLY A 51 30.71 -38.66 -19.17
C GLY A 51 30.52 -39.59 -17.95
N ALA A 52 31.59 -39.83 -17.19
CA ALA A 52 31.60 -40.84 -16.11
C ALA A 52 30.63 -40.53 -14.96
N LYS A 53 30.48 -39.26 -14.56
CA LYS A 53 29.53 -38.83 -13.52
C LYS A 53 28.06 -38.99 -13.94
N GLY A 54 27.75 -38.78 -15.22
CA GLY A 54 26.40 -38.98 -15.76
C GLY A 54 25.97 -40.45 -15.80
N ARG A 55 26.93 -41.36 -16.01
CA ARG A 55 26.69 -42.82 -15.95
C ARG A 55 26.37 -43.32 -14.55
N GLU A 56 27.01 -42.76 -13.52
CA GLU A 56 26.75 -43.11 -12.11
C GLU A 56 25.39 -42.56 -11.61
N LEU A 57 24.99 -41.36 -12.06
CA LEU A 57 23.67 -40.82 -11.71
C LEU A 57 22.54 -41.60 -12.39
N ARG A 58 22.76 -42.04 -13.63
CA ARG A 58 21.80 -42.83 -14.41
C ARG A 58 21.56 -44.23 -13.86
N SER A 59 22.51 -44.83 -13.14
CA SER A 59 22.30 -46.11 -12.45
C SER A 59 21.47 -45.97 -11.17
N ARG A 60 21.42 -44.76 -10.58
CA ARG A 60 20.62 -44.44 -9.38
C ARG A 60 19.20 -43.96 -9.71
N VAL A 61 18.96 -43.45 -10.92
CA VAL A 61 17.65 -42.92 -11.35
C VAL A 61 17.07 -43.79 -12.48
N ARG A 62 16.04 -44.60 -12.16
CA ARG A 62 15.28 -45.36 -13.16
C ARG A 62 14.20 -44.47 -13.81
N LEU A 63 14.54 -43.79 -14.90
CA LEU A 63 13.54 -43.12 -15.73
C LEU A 63 12.88 -44.12 -16.68
N PRO A 64 11.54 -44.11 -16.85
CA PRO A 64 10.87 -44.96 -17.83
C PRO A 64 11.40 -44.66 -19.24
N ALA A 65 11.62 -45.71 -20.03
CA ALA A 65 12.14 -45.59 -21.39
C ALA A 65 11.03 -45.08 -22.34
N VAL A 66 10.85 -43.77 -22.40
CA VAL A 66 9.95 -43.14 -23.38
C VAL A 66 10.67 -43.12 -24.73
N ARG A 67 10.14 -43.85 -25.72
CA ARG A 67 10.61 -43.77 -27.11
C ARG A 67 10.19 -42.43 -27.71
N VAL A 68 11.07 -41.45 -27.64
CA VAL A 68 10.91 -40.18 -28.34
C VAL A 68 11.46 -40.29 -29.77
N PRO A 69 10.74 -39.79 -30.79
CA PRO A 69 11.25 -39.75 -32.15
C PRO A 69 12.59 -39.00 -32.22
N ALA A 70 13.45 -39.41 -33.15
CA ALA A 70 14.76 -38.81 -33.34
C ALA A 70 14.62 -37.39 -33.91
N PHE A 71 14.58 -36.40 -33.02
CA PHE A 71 14.67 -35.00 -33.40
C PHE A 71 16.11 -34.65 -33.78
N SER A 72 16.30 -33.86 -34.83
CA SER A 72 17.63 -33.31 -35.13
C SER A 72 18.09 -32.41 -33.98
N ALA A 73 19.41 -32.27 -33.79
CA ALA A 73 19.98 -31.48 -32.70
C ALA A 73 19.40 -30.04 -32.61
N ARG A 74 18.99 -29.48 -33.76
CA ARG A 74 18.33 -28.16 -33.87
C ARG A 74 16.95 -28.13 -33.19
N HIS A 75 16.14 -29.17 -33.36
CA HIS A 75 14.81 -29.25 -32.75
C HIS A 75 14.89 -29.51 -31.23
N ALA A 76 15.89 -30.29 -30.79
CA ALA A 76 16.14 -30.49 -29.36
C ALA A 76 16.59 -29.19 -28.68
N ALA A 77 17.48 -28.42 -29.32
CA ALA A 77 17.91 -27.11 -28.82
C ALA A 77 16.74 -26.11 -28.73
N PHE A 78 15.86 -26.08 -29.74
CA PHE A 78 14.67 -25.24 -29.73
C PHE A 78 13.70 -25.60 -28.59
N ALA A 79 13.45 -26.90 -28.38
CA ALA A 79 12.59 -27.36 -27.29
C ALA A 79 13.15 -26.97 -25.90
N ILE A 80 14.47 -27.11 -25.69
CA ILE A 80 15.12 -26.67 -24.45
C ILE A 80 14.95 -25.15 -24.25
N ALA A 81 15.22 -24.36 -25.30
CA ALA A 81 15.09 -22.90 -25.24
C ALA A 81 13.64 -22.48 -24.95
N ALA A 82 12.66 -23.11 -25.58
CA ALA A 82 11.24 -22.86 -25.34
C ALA A 82 10.83 -23.20 -23.89
N THR A 83 11.29 -24.34 -23.35
CA THR A 83 11.02 -24.72 -21.96
C THR A 83 11.69 -23.78 -20.97
N LEU A 84 12.93 -23.34 -21.23
CA LEU A 84 13.63 -22.36 -20.38
C LEU A 84 12.93 -21.00 -20.42
N ALA A 85 12.47 -20.55 -21.60
CA ALA A 85 11.70 -19.32 -21.73
C ALA A 85 10.34 -19.39 -21.01
N LEU A 86 9.65 -20.53 -21.12
CA LEU A 86 8.39 -20.76 -20.40
C LEU A 86 8.61 -20.81 -18.89
N ALA A 87 9.64 -21.50 -18.41
CA ALA A 87 9.99 -21.55 -16.99
C ALA A 87 10.37 -20.15 -16.46
N ALA A 88 11.15 -19.38 -17.22
CA ALA A 88 11.49 -18.00 -16.86
C ALA A 88 10.24 -17.10 -16.84
N GLY A 89 9.30 -17.28 -17.78
CA GLY A 89 8.01 -16.58 -17.78
C GLY A 89 7.15 -16.93 -16.57
N VAL A 90 7.05 -18.22 -16.21
CA VAL A 90 6.33 -18.66 -15.01
C VAL A 90 6.98 -18.14 -13.74
N VAL A 91 8.31 -18.17 -13.62
CA VAL A 91 9.04 -17.59 -12.48
C VAL A 91 8.81 -16.09 -12.42
N ALA A 92 8.82 -15.36 -13.53
CA ALA A 92 8.55 -13.91 -13.55
C ALA A 92 7.10 -13.58 -13.13
N VAL A 93 6.12 -14.38 -13.55
CA VAL A 93 4.71 -14.23 -13.16
C VAL A 93 4.49 -14.59 -11.69
N LEU A 94 5.12 -15.65 -11.19
CA LEU A 94 5.03 -16.06 -9.78
C LEU A 94 5.83 -15.14 -8.86
N ALA A 95 6.92 -14.56 -9.36
CA ALA A 95 7.73 -13.59 -8.64
C ALA A 95 7.09 -12.20 -8.59
N ASN A 96 5.87 -12.02 -9.13
CA ASN A 96 5.14 -10.76 -9.31
C ASN A 96 5.63 -9.70 -8.31
N PRO A 97 6.63 -8.88 -8.70
CA PRO A 97 7.22 -7.94 -7.78
C PRO A 97 6.08 -7.01 -7.41
N ALA A 98 5.74 -7.04 -6.13
CA ALA A 98 4.56 -6.38 -5.64
C ALA A 98 4.66 -4.90 -6.10
N ALA A 99 3.58 -4.34 -6.65
CA ALA A 99 3.60 -3.05 -7.35
C ALA A 99 4.19 -1.90 -6.50
N PRO A 100 5.11 -1.06 -6.98
CA PRO A 100 5.77 -0.06 -6.14
C PRO A 100 4.77 0.80 -5.35
N ILE A 101 5.11 1.11 -4.09
CA ILE A 101 4.31 1.97 -3.22
C ILE A 101 5.06 3.26 -2.99
N ARG A 102 4.38 4.37 -3.28
CA ARG A 102 4.89 5.71 -3.02
C ARG A 102 3.87 6.49 -2.23
N VAL A 103 4.31 7.13 -1.16
CA VAL A 103 3.47 8.02 -0.35
C VAL A 103 4.09 9.40 -0.38
N ARG A 104 3.29 10.44 -0.63
CA ARG A 104 3.73 11.84 -0.52
C ARG A 104 2.88 12.55 0.50
N ALA A 105 3.51 13.11 1.53
CA ALA A 105 2.91 14.16 2.34
C ALA A 105 3.04 15.47 1.56
N LEU A 106 1.93 15.94 0.99
CA LEU A 106 1.89 17.12 0.15
C LEU A 106 1.95 18.37 1.03
N ASP A 107 2.77 19.34 0.67
CA ASP A 107 2.78 20.63 1.37
C ASP A 107 1.59 21.50 0.91
N VAL A 108 0.46 21.26 1.57
CA VAL A 108 -0.81 21.98 1.42
C VAL A 108 -0.96 23.18 2.38
N GLY A 109 0.12 23.56 3.07
CA GLY A 109 0.07 24.54 4.15
C GLY A 109 -0.29 23.90 5.50
N GLN A 110 -1.10 24.59 6.30
CA GLN A 110 -1.57 24.02 7.58
C GLN A 110 -2.71 23.04 7.32
N GLY A 111 -2.41 21.75 7.42
CA GLY A 111 -3.36 20.68 7.17
C GLY A 111 -2.68 19.38 6.72
N ASP A 112 -3.48 18.33 6.54
CA ASP A 112 -3.02 17.03 6.05
C ASP A 112 -3.46 16.80 4.60
N ALA A 113 -2.55 16.28 3.78
CA ALA A 113 -2.87 15.70 2.47
C ALA A 113 -1.81 14.67 2.09
N PHE A 114 -2.20 13.40 2.01
CA PHE A 114 -1.30 12.31 1.68
C PHE A 114 -1.72 11.62 0.38
N LEU A 115 -0.86 11.71 -0.64
CA LEU A 115 -1.03 11.03 -1.91
C LEU A 115 -0.33 9.68 -1.87
N VAL A 116 -1.09 8.60 -2.02
CA VAL A 116 -0.61 7.22 -1.99
C VAL A 116 -0.79 6.60 -3.37
N GLU A 117 0.31 6.23 -4.01
CA GLU A 117 0.33 5.51 -5.28
C GLU A 117 0.76 4.06 -5.05
N ILE A 118 -0.07 3.10 -5.48
CA ILE A 118 0.17 1.66 -5.34
C ILE A 118 0.00 1.03 -6.73
N GLY A 119 1.10 0.88 -7.46
CA GLY A 119 1.05 0.51 -8.88
C GLY A 119 0.17 1.47 -9.69
N PRO A 120 -0.90 1.00 -10.36
CA PRO A 120 -1.79 1.86 -11.13
C PRO A 120 -2.83 2.59 -10.26
N LYS A 121 -2.94 2.25 -8.97
CA LYS A 121 -3.98 2.75 -8.06
C LYS A 121 -3.53 3.98 -7.30
N VAL A 122 -4.45 4.92 -7.09
CA VAL A 122 -4.21 6.13 -6.31
C VAL A 122 -5.21 6.25 -5.18
N MET A 123 -4.70 6.52 -3.98
CA MET A 123 -5.48 6.95 -2.85
C MET A 123 -5.02 8.33 -2.40
N LEU A 124 -5.97 9.18 -2.02
CA LEU A 124 -5.72 10.47 -1.38
C LEU A 124 -6.33 10.44 0.02
N ILE A 125 -5.55 10.81 1.03
CA ILE A 125 -6.02 10.93 2.42
C ILE A 125 -5.94 12.40 2.80
N ASP A 126 -7.10 13.00 3.08
CA ASP A 126 -7.28 14.44 3.31
C ASP A 126 -6.79 15.31 2.14
N GLY A 127 -7.10 16.60 2.21
CA GLY A 127 -6.88 17.55 1.12
C GLY A 127 -6.29 18.88 1.54
N GLY A 128 -6.04 19.10 2.82
CA GLY A 128 -5.64 20.41 3.30
C GLY A 128 -6.76 21.46 3.18
N PRO A 129 -6.43 22.72 3.47
CA PRO A 129 -7.39 23.83 3.53
C PRO A 129 -7.69 24.52 2.21
N ASP A 130 -6.84 24.34 1.20
CA ASP A 130 -6.90 25.14 -0.03
C ASP A 130 -7.02 24.22 -1.26
N PRO A 131 -8.19 24.20 -1.94
CA PRO A 131 -8.40 23.44 -3.16
C PRO A 131 -7.40 23.75 -4.27
N ALA A 132 -7.01 25.02 -4.44
CA ALA A 132 -6.09 25.40 -5.50
C ALA A 132 -4.68 24.89 -5.21
N ARG A 133 -4.25 24.98 -3.94
CA ARG A 133 -2.97 24.45 -3.46
C ARG A 133 -2.90 22.93 -3.65
N LEU A 134 -3.91 22.20 -3.19
CA LEU A 134 -3.96 20.74 -3.35
C LEU A 134 -3.92 20.34 -4.82
N LEU A 135 -4.70 20.99 -5.69
CA LEU A 135 -4.73 20.67 -7.12
C LEU A 135 -3.39 20.98 -7.80
N ALA A 136 -2.65 22.00 -7.34
CA ALA A 136 -1.30 22.27 -7.80
C ALA A 136 -0.32 21.16 -7.38
N GLU A 137 -0.35 20.73 -6.12
CA GLU A 137 0.46 19.61 -5.61
C GLU A 137 0.15 18.30 -6.34
N LEU A 138 -1.14 18.01 -6.59
CA LEU A 138 -1.55 16.85 -7.40
C LEU A 138 -1.07 16.95 -8.84
N GLY A 139 -1.14 18.14 -9.45
CA GLY A 139 -0.64 18.39 -10.82
C GLY A 139 0.88 18.27 -10.94
N ALA A 140 1.63 18.59 -9.88
CA ALA A 140 3.08 18.40 -9.82
C ALA A 140 3.47 16.94 -9.54
N SER A 141 2.64 16.21 -8.78
CA SER A 141 2.95 14.85 -8.34
C SER A 141 2.47 13.75 -9.28
N LEU A 142 1.36 13.98 -10.00
CA LEU A 142 0.73 12.99 -10.86
C LEU A 142 0.99 13.28 -12.35
N PRO A 143 1.03 12.25 -13.21
CA PRO A 143 1.09 12.46 -14.65
C PRO A 143 -0.09 13.28 -15.16
N PRO A 144 0.08 14.13 -16.19
CA PRO A 144 -0.95 15.07 -16.64
C PRO A 144 -2.22 14.40 -17.22
N TRP A 145 -2.13 13.12 -17.60
CA TRP A 145 -3.26 12.31 -18.06
C TRP A 145 -3.98 11.56 -16.92
N ARG A 146 -3.47 11.58 -15.69
CA ARG A 146 -4.13 10.96 -14.54
C ARG A 146 -5.36 11.79 -14.18
N ARG A 147 -6.54 11.27 -14.53
CA ARG A 147 -7.84 11.90 -14.24
C ARG A 147 -8.64 11.21 -13.15
N ARG A 148 -8.17 10.07 -12.66
CA ARG A 148 -8.88 9.22 -11.70
C ARG A 148 -8.10 9.06 -10.40
N ILE A 149 -8.81 9.19 -9.29
CA ILE A 149 -8.34 8.83 -7.94
C ILE A 149 -9.24 7.67 -7.47
N ASP A 150 -8.65 6.52 -7.18
CA ASP A 150 -9.42 5.32 -6.85
C ASP A 150 -10.12 5.45 -5.50
N VAL A 151 -9.43 6.00 -4.50
CA VAL A 151 -9.96 6.18 -3.15
C VAL A 151 -9.62 7.58 -2.63
N VAL A 152 -10.61 8.29 -2.09
CA VAL A 152 -10.40 9.50 -1.30
C VAL A 152 -10.88 9.21 0.12
N ALA A 153 -10.03 9.39 1.12
CA ALA A 153 -10.41 9.25 2.52
C ALA A 153 -10.40 10.63 3.19
N LEU A 154 -11.54 11.00 3.78
CA LEU A 154 -11.66 12.15 4.66
C LEU A 154 -11.57 11.67 6.10
N THR A 155 -10.55 12.12 6.85
CA THR A 155 -10.37 11.71 8.25
C THR A 155 -11.44 12.31 9.15
N HIS A 156 -11.72 13.62 9.01
CA HIS A 156 -12.76 14.36 9.72
C HIS A 156 -13.06 15.68 9.00
N ALA A 157 -14.18 16.34 9.34
CA ALA A 157 -14.69 17.50 8.60
C ALA A 157 -14.15 18.87 9.08
N HIS A 158 -12.87 18.98 9.43
CA HIS A 158 -12.22 20.28 9.62
C HIS A 158 -11.66 20.82 8.30
N ALA A 159 -11.57 22.15 8.20
CA ALA A 159 -11.22 22.84 6.96
C ALA A 159 -9.83 22.42 6.45
N ASP A 160 -8.85 22.31 7.34
CA ASP A 160 -7.48 21.88 7.09
C ASP A 160 -7.33 20.40 6.70
N HIS A 161 -8.42 19.65 6.61
CA HIS A 161 -8.45 18.28 6.08
C HIS A 161 -9.39 18.15 4.88
N ALA A 162 -10.54 18.82 4.92
CA ALA A 162 -11.64 18.56 4.01
C ALA A 162 -11.73 19.52 2.82
N ASP A 163 -11.39 20.81 3.02
CA ASP A 163 -11.75 21.85 2.05
C ASP A 163 -11.08 21.60 0.70
N GLY A 164 -9.81 21.19 0.69
CA GLY A 164 -9.10 20.87 -0.54
C GLY A 164 -9.76 19.74 -1.36
N LEU A 165 -10.37 18.76 -0.68
CA LEU A 165 -11.03 17.63 -1.34
C LEU A 165 -12.27 18.05 -2.15
N ILE A 166 -12.89 19.17 -1.80
CA ILE A 166 -14.02 19.74 -2.55
C ILE A 166 -13.63 20.03 -4.00
N GLY A 167 -12.40 20.52 -4.23
CA GLY A 167 -11.86 20.74 -5.57
C GLY A 167 -11.43 19.45 -6.28
N VAL A 168 -11.06 18.40 -5.53
CA VAL A 168 -10.75 17.08 -6.09
C VAL A 168 -12.00 16.44 -6.69
N LEU A 169 -13.11 16.46 -5.96
CA LEU A 169 -14.40 15.92 -6.43
C LEU A 169 -14.95 16.64 -7.67
N GLU A 170 -14.52 17.87 -7.95
CA GLU A 170 -14.88 18.59 -9.18
C GLU A 170 -13.98 18.28 -10.37
N ARG A 171 -12.70 17.94 -10.13
CA ARG A 171 -11.66 17.86 -11.17
C ARG A 171 -11.21 16.44 -11.51
N TYR A 172 -11.40 15.50 -10.62
CA TYR A 172 -11.01 14.11 -10.78
C TYR A 172 -12.24 13.20 -10.75
N GLU A 173 -12.19 12.12 -11.52
CA GLU A 173 -13.08 10.98 -11.33
C GLU A 173 -12.67 10.27 -10.03
N VAL A 174 -13.57 10.24 -9.06
CA VAL A 174 -13.34 9.59 -7.78
C VAL A 174 -14.12 8.28 -7.72
N GLY A 175 -13.42 7.16 -7.48
CA GLY A 175 -14.04 5.85 -7.39
C GLY A 175 -14.82 5.67 -6.10
N LEU A 176 -14.12 5.71 -4.97
CA LEU A 176 -14.65 5.48 -3.63
C LEU A 176 -14.24 6.61 -2.68
N THR A 177 -15.18 7.13 -1.90
CA THR A 177 -14.92 8.04 -0.79
C THR A 177 -15.15 7.35 0.55
N LEU A 178 -14.18 7.48 1.46
CA LEU A 178 -14.27 7.00 2.84
C LEU A 178 -14.47 8.18 3.79
N GLU A 179 -15.30 8.00 4.81
CA GLU A 179 -15.51 8.97 5.89
C GLU A 179 -15.82 8.25 7.21
N PRO A 180 -15.52 8.86 8.37
CA PRO A 180 -15.82 8.27 9.67
C PRO A 180 -17.32 8.15 9.91
N ALA A 181 -17.72 7.07 10.58
CA ALA A 181 -19.01 7.05 11.27
C ALA A 181 -19.08 8.17 12.30
N GLY A 182 -20.17 8.93 12.28
CA GLY A 182 -20.36 10.07 13.17
C GLY A 182 -19.69 11.36 12.68
N LEU A 183 -19.31 11.47 11.39
CA LEU A 183 -18.78 12.71 10.82
C LEU A 183 -19.60 13.93 11.25
N ASN A 184 -18.95 14.91 11.89
CA ASN A 184 -19.61 16.07 12.45
C ASN A 184 -20.42 16.83 11.40
N PRO A 185 -21.67 17.23 11.72
CA PRO A 185 -22.43 18.08 10.83
C PRO A 185 -21.81 19.48 10.77
N GLY A 186 -21.88 20.10 9.61
CA GLY A 186 -21.38 21.46 9.41
C GLY A 186 -21.29 21.79 7.92
N PRO A 187 -20.97 23.06 7.58
CA PRO A 187 -20.91 23.50 6.18
C PRO A 187 -19.96 22.64 5.32
N VAL A 188 -18.82 22.25 5.89
CA VAL A 188 -17.82 21.41 5.25
C VAL A 188 -18.36 19.99 4.97
N ALA A 189 -18.96 19.35 5.97
CA ALA A 189 -19.56 18.01 5.81
C ALA A 189 -20.74 18.01 4.82
N THR A 190 -21.55 19.08 4.80
CA THR A 190 -22.61 19.28 3.81
C THR A 190 -22.02 19.42 2.41
N ALA A 191 -21.01 20.28 2.23
CA ALA A 191 -20.35 20.45 0.93
C ALA A 191 -19.73 19.13 0.44
N TRP A 192 -19.06 18.39 1.31
CA TRP A 192 -18.49 17.07 1.03
C TRP A 192 -19.56 16.09 0.52
N ALA A 193 -20.66 15.90 1.27
CA ALA A 193 -21.73 14.98 0.90
C ALA A 193 -22.40 15.37 -0.43
N GLU A 194 -22.68 16.67 -0.64
CA GLU A 194 -23.25 17.14 -1.90
C GLU A 194 -22.32 16.94 -3.09
N ARG A 195 -21.01 17.15 -2.91
CA ARG A 195 -20.02 16.98 -3.98
C ARG A 195 -19.82 15.53 -4.36
N ILE A 196 -19.82 14.61 -3.39
CA ILE A 196 -19.85 13.17 -3.65
C ILE A 196 -21.07 12.82 -4.51
N ALA A 197 -22.26 13.29 -4.11
CA ALA A 197 -23.50 13.00 -4.82
C ALA A 197 -23.47 13.53 -6.27
N ARG A 198 -22.97 14.76 -6.47
CA ARG A 198 -22.79 15.38 -7.80
C ARG A 198 -21.74 14.65 -8.65
N ALA A 199 -20.68 14.15 -8.04
CA ALA A 199 -19.62 13.40 -8.72
C ALA A 199 -19.99 11.94 -9.02
N HIS A 200 -21.13 11.46 -8.50
CA HIS A 200 -21.54 10.04 -8.55
C HIS A 200 -20.46 9.08 -7.98
N ALA A 201 -19.67 9.55 -7.01
CA ALA A 201 -18.67 8.73 -6.34
C ALA A 201 -19.34 7.77 -5.34
N GLU A 202 -18.81 6.56 -5.20
CA GLU A 202 -19.28 5.63 -4.16
C GLU A 202 -18.93 6.20 -2.78
N ARG A 203 -19.91 6.26 -1.87
CA ARG A 203 -19.70 6.74 -0.50
C ARG A 203 -19.74 5.59 0.50
N ARG A 204 -18.71 5.48 1.33
CA ARG A 204 -18.66 4.48 2.40
C ARG A 204 -18.29 5.11 3.74
N VAL A 205 -19.22 4.99 4.68
CA VAL A 205 -19.00 5.29 6.09
C VAL A 205 -18.25 4.13 6.73
N VAL A 206 -17.18 4.41 7.47
CA VAL A 206 -16.32 3.40 8.09
C VAL A 206 -16.06 3.67 9.56
N SER A 207 -15.85 2.58 10.31
CA SER A 207 -15.47 2.56 11.72
C SER A 207 -14.34 1.56 11.93
N VAL A 208 -13.84 1.47 13.16
CA VAL A 208 -12.81 0.52 13.60
C VAL A 208 -13.06 -0.90 13.06
N GLY A 209 -12.00 -1.55 12.59
CA GLY A 209 -12.04 -2.90 12.04
C GLY A 209 -12.42 -2.97 10.56
N ALA A 210 -12.94 -1.89 9.96
CA ALA A 210 -13.14 -1.84 8.53
C ALA A 210 -11.80 -1.99 7.78
N ARG A 211 -11.83 -2.72 6.67
CA ARG A 211 -10.68 -2.88 5.77
C ARG A 211 -11.07 -2.53 4.35
N VAL A 212 -10.19 -1.79 3.68
CA VAL A 212 -10.33 -1.38 2.28
C VAL A 212 -9.05 -1.80 1.55
N ARG A 213 -9.20 -2.37 0.35
CA ARG A 213 -8.06 -2.71 -0.50
C ARG A 213 -7.85 -1.62 -1.55
N VAL A 214 -6.59 -1.21 -1.73
CA VAL A 214 -6.17 -0.29 -2.78
C VAL A 214 -5.01 -0.95 -3.51
N GLY A 215 -5.27 -1.49 -4.70
CA GLY A 215 -4.28 -2.34 -5.37
C GLY A 215 -3.99 -3.59 -4.56
N ASP A 216 -2.71 -3.85 -4.28
CA ASP A 216 -2.24 -4.93 -3.40
C ASP A 216 -2.04 -4.48 -1.93
N ALA A 217 -2.32 -3.22 -1.60
CA ALA A 217 -2.26 -2.70 -0.24
C ALA A 217 -3.58 -2.88 0.51
N THR A 218 -3.49 -2.97 1.84
CA THR A 218 -4.64 -2.98 2.75
C THR A 218 -4.62 -1.74 3.62
N VAL A 219 -5.74 -1.04 3.69
CA VAL A 219 -6.00 0.06 4.62
C VAL A 219 -6.94 -0.45 5.70
N THR A 220 -6.48 -0.49 6.95
CA THR A 220 -7.27 -0.86 8.11
C THR A 220 -7.65 0.38 8.90
N ILE A 221 -8.93 0.52 9.25
CA ILE A 221 -9.43 1.59 10.10
C ILE A 221 -9.29 1.18 11.57
N LEU A 222 -8.59 1.99 12.36
CA LEU A 222 -8.33 1.73 13.78
C LEU A 222 -9.20 2.60 14.71
N ALA A 223 -9.70 3.72 14.22
CA ALA A 223 -10.65 4.62 14.87
C ALA A 223 -11.47 5.36 13.80
N PRO A 224 -12.66 5.92 14.11
CA PRO A 224 -13.35 5.86 15.39
C PRO A 224 -14.03 4.51 15.61
N ASP A 225 -14.39 4.17 16.84
CA ASP A 225 -15.19 2.98 17.16
C ASP A 225 -16.70 3.18 16.92
N GLY A 226 -17.11 4.40 16.58
CA GLY A 226 -18.49 4.78 16.34
C GLY A 226 -19.25 5.20 17.61
N ASP A 227 -18.55 5.42 18.73
CA ASP A 227 -19.18 6.00 19.92
C ASP A 227 -19.70 7.43 19.61
N PRO A 228 -21.02 7.68 19.71
CA PRO A 228 -21.61 8.98 19.41
C PRO A 228 -21.21 10.08 20.41
N ARG A 229 -20.52 9.74 21.50
CA ARG A 229 -19.98 10.70 22.48
C ARG A 229 -18.65 11.32 22.07
N VAL A 230 -18.00 10.77 21.05
CA VAL A 230 -16.77 11.36 20.51
C VAL A 230 -17.17 12.62 19.75
N ASP A 231 -16.73 13.78 20.26
CA ASP A 231 -17.09 15.09 19.73
C ASP A 231 -16.64 15.25 18.27
N VAL A 232 -15.41 14.85 17.94
CA VAL A 232 -14.89 14.88 16.56
C VAL A 232 -14.32 13.51 16.20
N PRO A 233 -15.12 12.62 15.58
CA PRO A 233 -14.63 11.33 15.11
C PRO A 233 -13.64 11.52 13.96
N SER A 234 -12.40 11.08 14.18
CA SER A 234 -11.32 11.12 13.18
C SER A 234 -10.91 9.72 12.78
N LEU A 235 -10.76 9.48 11.47
CA LEU A 235 -10.20 8.21 10.98
C LEU A 235 -8.74 8.10 11.39
N VAL A 236 -8.42 6.98 12.05
CA VAL A 236 -7.04 6.51 12.18
C VAL A 236 -6.86 5.37 11.18
N LEU A 237 -5.96 5.55 10.21
CA LEU A 237 -5.73 4.61 9.12
C LEU A 237 -4.37 3.97 9.24
N ARG A 238 -4.32 2.64 9.16
CA ARG A 238 -3.07 1.89 8.98
C ARG A 238 -3.02 1.34 7.55
N LEU A 239 -2.10 1.86 6.77
CA LEU A 239 -1.78 1.37 5.43
C LEU A 239 -0.70 0.30 5.53
N GLU A 240 -0.92 -0.86 4.90
CA GLU A 240 -0.01 -1.99 4.91
C GLU A 240 0.17 -2.57 3.53
N ARG A 241 1.42 -2.84 3.17
CA ARG A 241 1.77 -3.46 1.89
C ARG A 241 3.15 -4.11 1.95
N GLY A 242 3.20 -5.43 1.94
CA GLY A 242 4.47 -6.15 2.07
C GLY A 242 5.19 -5.76 3.37
N SER A 243 6.40 -5.20 3.25
CA SER A 243 7.18 -4.69 4.40
C SER A 243 6.97 -3.20 4.69
N PHE A 244 6.12 -2.52 3.91
CA PHE A 244 5.73 -1.14 4.16
C PHE A 244 4.53 -1.08 5.10
N SER A 245 4.58 -0.17 6.07
CA SER A 245 3.41 0.21 6.85
C SER A 245 3.48 1.68 7.25
N MET A 246 2.35 2.36 7.20
CA MET A 246 2.22 3.77 7.61
C MET A 246 0.94 3.99 8.40
N LEU A 247 1.04 4.74 9.51
CA LEU A 247 -0.06 5.02 10.43
C LEU A 247 -0.38 6.50 10.35
N PHE A 248 -1.59 6.81 9.88
CA PHE A 248 -2.16 8.15 9.79
C PHE A 248 -3.11 8.33 10.95
N MET A 249 -2.78 9.21 11.89
CA MET A 249 -3.61 9.45 13.07
C MET A 249 -4.73 10.48 12.83
N GLY A 250 -4.67 11.25 11.74
CA GLY A 250 -5.52 12.43 11.55
C GLY A 250 -5.53 13.28 12.82
N ASP A 251 -6.69 13.79 13.20
CA ASP A 251 -6.87 14.50 14.47
C ASP A 251 -7.46 13.60 15.56
N ALA A 252 -6.92 12.39 15.71
CA ALA A 252 -7.38 11.47 16.74
C ALA A 252 -7.43 12.16 18.12
N THR A 253 -8.61 12.16 18.72
CA THR A 253 -8.85 12.72 20.06
C THR A 253 -8.02 12.00 21.11
N GLU A 254 -7.80 12.63 22.27
CA GLU A 254 -7.13 11.98 23.40
C GLU A 254 -7.77 10.64 23.79
N GLN A 255 -9.11 10.57 23.75
CA GLN A 255 -9.85 9.33 23.99
C GLN A 255 -9.48 8.26 22.95
N ALA A 256 -9.49 8.59 21.66
CA ALA A 256 -9.10 7.65 20.61
C ALA A 256 -7.65 7.19 20.76
N GLN A 257 -6.74 8.08 21.15
CA GLN A 257 -5.34 7.76 21.44
C GLN A 257 -5.22 6.77 22.62
N ALA A 258 -5.97 6.99 23.70
CA ALA A 258 -6.01 6.07 24.84
C ALA A 258 -6.53 4.69 24.43
N ASP A 259 -7.61 4.62 23.66
CA ASP A 259 -8.21 3.36 23.20
C ASP A 259 -7.32 2.57 22.24
N LEU A 260 -6.48 3.27 21.46
CA LEU A 260 -5.46 2.67 20.63
C LEU A 260 -4.32 2.09 21.48
N LEU A 261 -3.89 2.80 22.54
CA LEU A 261 -2.86 2.31 23.45
C LEU A 261 -3.32 1.07 24.25
N LEU A 262 -4.60 0.99 24.60
CA LEU A 262 -5.19 -0.22 25.20
C LEU A 262 -5.16 -1.42 24.23
N ARG A 263 -5.09 -1.19 22.92
CA ARG A 263 -5.05 -2.20 21.85
C ARG A 263 -3.77 -2.08 21.01
N SER A 264 -2.66 -1.79 21.69
CA SER A 264 -1.39 -1.40 21.07
C SER A 264 -0.78 -2.42 20.12
N GLY A 265 -1.18 -3.69 20.15
CA GLY A 265 -0.69 -4.73 19.22
C GLY A 265 -0.95 -4.43 17.73
N SER A 266 -1.86 -3.50 17.42
CA SER A 266 -2.13 -3.04 16.04
C SER A 266 -1.35 -1.80 15.61
N LEU A 267 -0.58 -1.19 16.51
CA LEU A 267 0.14 0.07 16.27
C LEU A 267 1.54 -0.06 15.64
N PRO A 268 2.33 -1.14 15.84
CA PRO A 268 3.66 -1.25 15.28
C PRO A 268 3.68 -0.97 13.77
N THR A 269 4.31 0.13 13.38
CA THR A 269 4.25 0.68 12.03
C THR A 269 5.55 1.39 11.66
N ARG A 270 5.99 1.25 10.41
CA ARG A 270 7.29 1.75 9.97
C ARG A 270 7.38 3.28 9.93
N VAL A 271 6.30 3.92 9.46
CA VAL A 271 6.18 5.37 9.34
C VAL A 271 4.99 5.86 10.15
N TYR A 272 5.22 6.88 10.99
CA TYR A 272 4.20 7.43 11.89
C TYR A 272 3.85 8.87 11.53
N VAL A 273 2.56 9.17 11.39
CA VAL A 273 2.05 10.54 11.35
C VAL A 273 1.40 10.83 12.71
N PRO A 274 2.01 11.67 13.55
CA PRO A 274 1.43 12.05 14.84
C PRO A 274 0.06 12.71 14.68
N PRO A 275 -0.82 12.61 15.70
CA PRO A 275 -2.12 13.23 15.63
C PRO A 275 -2.03 14.76 15.53
N HIS A 276 -2.99 15.37 14.83
CA HIS A 276 -3.27 16.81 14.88
C HIS A 276 -2.04 17.67 14.61
N HIS A 277 -1.34 17.36 13.51
CA HIS A 277 -0.12 18.04 13.06
C HIS A 277 1.00 18.08 14.11
N GLY A 278 0.97 17.14 15.07
CA GLY A 278 1.87 17.10 16.22
C GLY A 278 1.51 18.06 17.35
N ALA A 279 0.21 18.32 17.57
CA ALA A 279 -0.30 19.02 18.74
C ALA A 279 0.11 18.35 20.06
N ALA A 280 -0.09 19.04 21.18
CA ALA A 280 0.16 18.49 22.51
C ALA A 280 -0.82 17.35 22.80
N THR A 281 -0.32 16.32 23.48
CA THR A 281 -1.13 15.20 23.98
C THR A 281 -0.36 14.50 25.08
N PRO A 282 -1.02 14.11 26.18
CA PRO A 282 -0.37 13.36 27.26
C PRO A 282 0.14 11.98 26.81
N TYR A 283 -0.29 11.51 25.63
CA TYR A 283 0.06 10.20 25.10
C TYR A 283 1.23 10.21 24.11
N ALA A 284 1.84 11.36 23.80
CA ALA A 284 2.86 11.47 22.75
C ALA A 284 3.98 10.43 22.90
N SER A 285 4.57 10.32 24.08
CA SER A 285 5.64 9.34 24.35
C SER A 285 5.15 7.88 24.29
N ALA A 286 3.95 7.61 24.81
CA ALA A 286 3.38 6.26 24.82
C ALA A 286 3.03 5.79 23.40
N LEU A 287 2.49 6.69 22.56
CA LEU A 287 2.20 6.40 21.15
C LEU A 287 3.47 6.13 20.36
N VAL A 288 4.51 6.97 20.50
CA VAL A 288 5.78 6.73 19.81
C VAL A 288 6.40 5.39 20.22
N GLN A 289 6.33 5.03 21.51
CA GLN A 289 6.81 3.73 22.00
C GLN A 289 5.99 2.55 21.45
N ALA A 290 4.66 2.66 21.41
CA ALA A 290 3.79 1.60 20.92
C ALA A 290 3.87 1.41 19.39
N VAL A 291 4.01 2.50 18.64
CA VAL A 291 4.17 2.48 17.19
C VAL A 291 5.57 2.03 16.79
N HIS A 292 6.59 2.37 17.58
CA HIS A 292 7.99 2.06 17.34
C HIS A 292 8.46 2.37 15.89
N PRO A 293 8.26 3.62 15.40
CA PRO A 293 8.52 3.96 14.02
C PRO A 293 10.01 4.13 13.70
N SER A 294 10.37 3.86 12.45
CA SER A 294 11.70 4.20 11.90
C SER A 294 11.77 5.64 11.38
N ALA A 295 10.62 6.21 11.02
CA ALA A 295 10.48 7.59 10.58
C ALA A 295 9.13 8.17 11.00
N ALA A 296 9.07 9.48 11.18
CA ALA A 296 7.84 10.23 11.39
C ALA A 296 7.68 11.34 10.35
N VAL A 297 6.44 11.64 9.98
CA VAL A 297 6.10 12.73 9.08
C VAL A 297 5.06 13.60 9.75
N ILE A 298 5.30 14.90 9.81
CA ILE A 298 4.37 15.89 10.37
C ILE A 298 3.98 16.82 9.23
N SER A 299 2.72 16.75 8.79
CA SER A 299 2.18 17.72 7.85
C SER A 299 1.74 18.95 8.63
N VAL A 300 2.36 20.11 8.35
CA VAL A 300 2.18 21.36 9.08
C VAL A 300 2.63 22.53 8.20
N GLY A 301 2.00 23.69 8.35
CA GLY A 301 2.31 24.86 7.52
C GLY A 301 3.50 25.69 8.02
N ALA A 302 4.28 26.27 7.11
CA ALA A 302 5.38 27.20 7.46
C ALA A 302 4.91 28.49 8.16
N GLN A 303 3.64 28.86 8.00
CA GLN A 303 3.01 29.99 8.69
C GLN A 303 2.05 29.53 9.80
N ASN A 304 2.26 28.33 10.33
CA ASN A 304 1.44 27.77 11.38
C ASN A 304 1.41 28.69 12.63
N ARG A 305 0.20 29.11 13.03
CA ARG A 305 -0.03 29.94 14.22
C ARG A 305 -0.52 29.17 15.44
N TYR A 306 -0.82 27.88 15.27
CA TYR A 306 -1.32 26.98 16.33
C TYR A 306 -0.22 26.49 17.27
N GLY A 307 1.06 26.73 16.93
CA GLY A 307 2.21 26.30 17.73
C GLY A 307 2.56 24.82 17.55
N HIS A 308 2.13 24.21 16.45
CA HIS A 308 2.44 22.82 16.10
C HIS A 308 3.66 22.72 15.17
N PRO A 309 4.37 21.58 15.19
CA PRO A 309 4.34 20.57 16.24
C PRO A 309 4.86 21.12 17.56
N THR A 310 4.33 20.64 18.68
CA THR A 310 4.69 21.12 20.01
C THR A 310 6.06 20.59 20.45
N PRO A 311 6.77 21.28 21.37
CA PRO A 311 8.03 20.78 21.92
C PRO A 311 7.90 19.40 22.58
N GLU A 312 6.76 19.10 23.20
CA GLU A 312 6.45 17.79 23.78
C GLU A 312 6.44 16.68 22.73
N THR A 313 5.70 16.87 21.64
CA THR A 313 5.63 15.90 20.54
C THR A 313 6.99 15.71 19.87
N LEU A 314 7.73 16.80 19.66
CA LEU A 314 9.09 16.72 19.12
C LEU A 314 10.06 15.99 20.07
N ALA A 315 9.93 16.18 21.39
CA ALA A 315 10.72 15.47 22.38
C ALA A 315 10.41 13.97 22.39
N ALA A 316 9.13 13.59 22.30
CA ALA A 316 8.71 12.19 22.16
C ALA A 316 9.31 11.53 20.91
N LEU A 317 9.42 12.27 19.81
CA LEU A 317 10.05 11.85 18.56
C LEU A 317 11.58 11.98 18.55
N GLY A 318 12.24 12.37 19.65
CA GLY A 318 13.66 12.76 19.65
C GLY A 318 14.65 11.67 19.20
N ARG A 319 14.23 10.40 19.10
CA ARG A 319 15.02 9.27 18.57
C ARG A 319 14.55 8.78 17.20
N VAL A 320 13.53 9.41 16.63
CA VAL A 320 12.88 9.06 15.37
C VAL A 320 13.25 10.11 14.34
N THR A 321 13.73 9.68 13.18
CA THR A 321 13.96 10.59 12.05
C THR A 321 12.64 11.24 11.64
N THR A 322 12.52 12.55 11.78
CA THR A 322 11.26 13.27 11.61
C THR A 322 11.37 14.26 10.45
N TYR A 323 10.42 14.18 9.53
CA TYR A 323 10.27 15.09 8.39
C TYR A 323 9.05 15.98 8.59
N ARG A 324 9.11 17.24 8.17
CA ARG A 324 8.03 18.20 8.34
C ARG A 324 7.79 19.00 7.08
N THR A 325 6.54 19.09 6.62
CA THR A 325 6.24 19.78 5.36
C THR A 325 6.57 21.28 5.40
N ASP A 326 6.53 21.92 6.57
CA ASP A 326 6.93 23.32 6.74
C ASP A 326 8.44 23.60 6.52
N ARG A 327 9.28 22.57 6.67
CA ARG A 327 10.74 22.67 6.52
C ARG A 327 11.25 21.99 5.27
N ASP A 328 10.64 20.86 4.95
CA ASP A 328 11.08 19.92 3.92
C ASP A 328 10.24 20.01 2.64
N GLY A 329 9.15 20.80 2.65
CA GLY A 329 8.17 20.85 1.57
C GLY A 329 7.45 19.52 1.41
N THR A 330 7.14 19.12 0.18
CA THR A 330 6.51 17.81 -0.06
C THR A 330 7.50 16.68 0.26
N VAL A 331 7.09 15.77 1.15
CA VAL A 331 7.91 14.64 1.61
C VAL A 331 7.45 13.37 0.91
N GLU A 332 8.30 12.82 0.05
CA GLU A 332 8.06 11.57 -0.68
C GLU A 332 8.74 10.39 0.02
N LEU A 333 7.98 9.32 0.25
CA LEU A 333 8.42 8.05 0.82
C LEU A 333 8.21 6.94 -0.20
N ASP A 334 9.24 6.15 -0.45
CA ASP A 334 9.24 4.98 -1.35
C ASP A 334 9.97 3.82 -0.69
N LEU A 335 9.84 2.61 -1.24
CA LEU A 335 10.65 1.45 -0.86
C LEU A 335 11.63 1.09 -1.98
N ASP A 336 12.93 1.07 -1.64
CA ASP A 336 13.95 0.40 -2.44
C ASP A 336 14.24 -0.97 -1.82
N GLY A 337 13.57 -2.01 -2.35
CA GLY A 337 13.53 -3.34 -1.76
C GLY A 337 12.84 -3.32 -0.39
N THR A 338 13.61 -3.42 0.69
CA THR A 338 13.12 -3.32 2.08
C THR A 338 13.51 -2.01 2.77
N SER A 339 14.29 -1.15 2.10
CA SER A 339 14.79 0.10 2.66
C SER A 339 13.80 1.23 2.40
N LEU A 340 13.49 2.02 3.44
CA LEU A 340 12.70 3.23 3.30
C LEU A 340 13.58 4.34 2.69
N VAL A 341 13.18 4.85 1.54
CA VAL A 341 13.83 6.00 0.89
C VAL A 341 12.93 7.21 1.07
N VAL A 342 13.48 8.30 1.58
CA VAL A 342 12.76 9.56 1.76
C VAL A 342 13.40 10.65 0.92
N ARG A 343 12.59 11.39 0.17
CA ARG A 343 12.99 12.56 -0.63
C ARG A 343 12.16 13.76 -0.20
N THR A 344 12.77 14.93 -0.19
CA THR A 344 12.12 16.18 0.20
C THR A 344 12.17 17.14 -0.98
N HIS A 345 11.07 17.85 -1.19
CA HIS A 345 10.88 18.74 -2.32
C HIS A 345 10.42 20.10 -1.81
N ALA A 346 11.32 21.07 -1.81
CA ALA A 346 10.93 22.46 -1.69
C ALA A 346 10.08 22.80 -2.94
N ASN A 347 8.78 22.89 -2.75
CA ASN A 347 7.79 23.07 -3.81
C ASN A 347 7.72 24.52 -4.33
N GLY A 348 8.38 25.48 -3.68
CA GLY A 348 8.48 26.87 -4.15
C GLY A 348 7.14 27.58 -4.29
N LEU A 349 6.07 27.02 -3.71
CA LEU A 349 4.72 27.54 -3.81
C LEU A 349 4.53 28.71 -2.82
N PRO A 350 3.90 29.83 -3.24
CA PRO A 350 3.62 30.95 -2.34
C PRO A 350 2.69 30.52 -1.20
N PRO A 351 2.75 31.18 -0.01
CA PRO A 351 1.89 30.84 1.12
C PRO A 351 0.40 30.89 0.72
N PRO A 352 -0.46 30.07 1.36
CA PRO A 352 -1.89 30.00 1.04
C PRO A 352 -2.53 31.39 1.00
N ARG A 353 -3.33 31.67 -0.04
CA ARG A 353 -4.01 32.97 -0.18
C ARG A 353 -5.33 32.94 0.59
N GLY A 354 -5.31 33.39 1.84
CA GLY A 354 -6.54 33.56 2.62
C GLY A 354 -6.26 33.57 4.12
N GLY A 355 -6.90 34.50 4.84
CA GLY A 355 -6.86 34.49 6.30
C GLY A 355 -7.64 33.30 6.82
N PHE A 356 -6.95 32.29 7.33
CA PHE A 356 -7.54 31.24 8.16
C PHE A 356 -8.26 31.89 9.34
N LEU A 357 -9.54 31.59 9.50
CA LEU A 357 -10.24 31.83 10.76
C LEU A 357 -9.78 30.70 11.70
N PRO A 358 -9.09 30.99 12.81
CA PRO A 358 -8.78 29.95 13.77
C PRO A 358 -10.09 29.35 14.28
N HIS A 359 -10.17 28.02 14.35
CA HIS A 359 -11.18 27.35 15.16
C HIS A 359 -11.11 27.95 16.57
N ALA A 360 -12.21 28.55 17.01
CA ALA A 360 -12.36 28.92 18.41
C ALA A 360 -12.24 27.63 19.23
N PRO A 361 -11.48 27.63 20.34
CA PRO A 361 -11.50 26.49 21.25
C PRO A 361 -12.94 26.22 21.71
N PRO A 362 -13.29 24.96 22.05
CA PRO A 362 -14.59 24.68 22.67
C PRO A 362 -14.75 25.61 23.87
N ALA A 363 -15.88 26.32 23.92
CA ALA A 363 -16.24 27.10 25.09
C ALA A 363 -16.31 26.14 26.29
N GLY A 364 -15.67 26.55 27.38
CA GLY A 364 -15.38 25.71 28.55
C GLY A 364 -16.58 25.17 29.32
#